data_AF-A0A9N9DFE1-F1
#
_entry.id   AF-A0A9N9DFE1-F1
#
_cell.length_a   1.000
_cell.length_b   1.000
_cell.length_c   1.000
_cell.angle_alpha   90.00
_cell.angle_beta   90.00
_cell.angle_gamma   90.00
#
_symmetry.space_group_name_H-M   'P 1'
#
loop_
_entity.id
_entity.type
_entity.pdbx_description
1 polymer ?
#
loop_
_entity_poly.entity_id
_entity_poly.type
_entity_poly.pdbx_seq_one_letter_code
_entity_poly.pdbx_strand_id
1 'polypeptide(L)'
;MSTTALYSDSPNYFTEIFSSPLEEARTKTMIIDRDPAIFTDIVSAPPIIDRDPELFSDILRYLQGYEIGIKDEVHRQNLLKDARFYHFKGLAEKLLASTVTVNGFGKHDCAKNEILFRLKDIRTSGVLLPECSSNGDAINEEGSVISTGATSHIMYKNKEGTVYVLLVEVHNAHLICRYGSQSPWPTILELVLSDKEIKKLKDIAKAIKASEEIEHIIRSPDICAFEVDEVKCTSKTLLNIDETSDLIKIDDEGGKHVDLFVTKGILRLFVNNERKIEMELLKCEAFSSEKGFNGKRDFLPADKRIAL
;
A
#
# COMPACT_ATOMS: atom_id res chain seq x y z
N MET A 1 13.38 2.89 29.16
CA MET A 1 12.76 4.22 29.24
C MET A 1 12.11 4.49 27.90
N SER A 2 10.78 4.55 27.82
CA SER A 2 10.09 4.91 26.57
C SER A 2 10.40 6.37 26.27
N THR A 3 11.27 6.62 25.29
CA THR A 3 11.40 7.93 24.67
C THR A 3 10.09 8.22 23.96
N THR A 4 9.29 9.14 24.51
CA THR A 4 8.06 9.61 23.87
C THR A 4 8.36 10.13 22.47
N ALA A 5 7.44 9.94 21.52
CA ALA A 5 7.62 10.35 20.13
C ALA A 5 8.02 11.83 20.00
N LEU A 6 7.53 12.67 20.92
CA LEU A 6 7.94 14.08 21.10
C LEU A 6 9.46 14.30 21.16
N TYR A 7 10.21 13.46 21.86
CA TYR A 7 11.67 13.60 21.98
C TYR A 7 12.39 13.10 20.73
N SER A 8 11.90 12.03 20.11
CA SER A 8 12.46 11.50 18.85
C SER A 8 12.20 12.40 17.64
N ASP A 9 11.10 13.15 17.67
CA ASP A 9 10.70 14.08 16.62
C ASP A 9 11.26 15.51 16.85
N SER A 10 12.18 15.70 17.79
CA SER A 10 12.90 16.97 17.97
C SER A 10 14.19 16.97 17.13
N PRO A 11 14.56 18.09 16.47
CA PRO A 11 13.85 19.36 16.40
C PRO A 11 12.68 19.33 15.40
N ASN A 12 11.58 19.96 15.78
CA ASN A 12 10.37 20.20 15.01
C ASN A 12 9.96 21.70 15.03
N TYR A 13 8.90 22.03 14.28
CA TYR A 13 8.32 23.38 14.19
C TYR A 13 8.14 24.06 15.54
N PHE A 14 7.66 23.32 16.55
CA PHE A 14 7.43 23.88 17.88
C PHE A 14 8.75 24.17 18.58
N THR A 15 9.70 23.24 18.60
CA THR A 15 11.01 23.48 19.20
C THR A 15 11.78 24.62 18.52
N GLU A 16 11.65 24.79 17.20
CA GLU A 16 12.29 25.89 16.45
C GLU A 16 11.67 27.24 16.78
N ILE A 17 10.34 27.33 16.88
CA ILE A 17 9.66 28.55 17.28
C ILE A 17 10.08 28.99 18.68
N PHE A 18 10.18 28.08 19.64
CA PHE A 18 10.57 28.43 21.02
C PHE A 18 12.07 28.64 21.21
N SER A 19 12.91 28.22 20.25
CA SER A 19 14.36 28.40 20.30
C SER A 19 14.85 29.63 19.52
N SER A 20 13.94 30.34 18.84
CA SER A 20 14.27 31.53 18.06
C SER A 20 14.69 32.71 18.97
N PRO A 21 15.74 33.47 18.63
CA PRO A 21 16.18 34.64 19.39
C PRO A 21 15.24 35.86 19.26
N LEU A 22 14.14 35.75 18.52
CA LEU A 22 13.10 36.77 18.42
C LEU A 22 12.37 36.93 19.77
N GLU A 23 12.15 38.18 20.22
CA GLU A 23 11.42 38.50 21.46
C GLU A 23 10.01 37.88 21.52
N GLU A 24 9.39 37.63 20.37
CA GLU A 24 8.10 36.93 20.24
C GLU A 24 8.15 35.46 20.66
N ALA A 25 9.29 34.78 20.54
CA ALA A 25 9.48 33.38 20.95
C ALA A 25 9.63 33.24 22.47
N ARG A 26 10.19 34.26 23.13
CA ARG A 26 10.36 34.31 24.60
C ARG A 26 9.07 34.60 25.34
N THR A 27 8.09 35.21 24.67
CA THR A 27 6.81 35.64 25.25
C THR A 27 5.65 34.70 24.92
N LYS A 28 5.78 33.84 23.90
CA LYS A 28 4.80 32.80 23.57
C LYS A 28 5.01 31.57 24.45
N THR A 29 4.12 31.38 25.42
CA THR A 29 4.02 30.12 26.17
C THR A 29 3.01 29.22 25.47
N MET A 30 3.43 28.02 25.03
CA MET A 30 2.49 27.01 24.55
C MET A 30 2.05 26.15 25.73
N ILE A 31 0.80 26.33 26.13
CA ILE A 31 0.16 25.51 27.15
C ILE A 31 -0.67 24.44 26.41
N ILE A 32 -0.27 23.18 26.54
CA ILE A 32 -1.07 22.03 26.09
C ILE A 32 -1.70 21.44 27.34
N ASP A 33 -2.84 22.01 27.75
CA ASP A 33 -3.61 21.53 28.88
C ASP A 33 -5.07 21.31 28.46
N ARG A 34 -5.73 20.33 29.09
CA ARG A 34 -7.14 20.01 28.86
C ARG A 34 -8.07 20.87 29.72
N ASP A 35 -7.53 21.57 30.71
CA ASP A 35 -8.32 22.45 31.58
C ASP A 35 -8.51 23.85 30.95
N PRO A 36 -9.75 24.22 30.56
CA PRO A 36 -10.03 25.53 29.99
C PRO A 36 -9.75 26.68 30.96
N ALA A 37 -9.68 26.43 32.28
CA ALA A 37 -9.38 27.46 33.27
C ALA A 37 -7.95 28.01 33.15
N ILE A 38 -7.02 27.26 32.58
CA ILE A 38 -5.63 27.71 32.42
C ILE A 38 -5.49 28.75 31.30
N PHE A 39 -6.46 28.82 30.40
CA PHE A 39 -6.46 29.76 29.27
C PHE A 39 -7.06 31.13 29.60
N THR A 40 -7.64 31.33 30.80
CA THR A 40 -8.26 32.61 31.18
C THR A 40 -7.25 33.70 31.49
N ASP A 41 -6.03 33.34 31.88
CA ASP A 41 -4.99 34.29 32.33
C ASP A 41 -3.97 34.65 31.24
N ILE A 42 -4.17 34.17 29.99
CA ILE A 42 -3.22 34.36 28.90
C ILE A 42 -3.53 35.66 28.14
N VAL A 43 -2.66 36.67 28.29
CA VAL A 43 -2.78 38.01 27.66
C VAL A 43 -2.42 38.02 26.17
N SER A 44 -1.76 36.97 25.68
CA SER A 44 -1.33 36.82 24.29
C SER A 44 -2.22 35.82 23.55
N ALA A 45 -2.79 36.21 22.42
CA ALA A 45 -3.56 35.30 21.59
C ALA A 45 -2.69 34.08 21.21
N PRO A 46 -3.21 32.84 21.32
CA PRO A 46 -2.45 31.66 20.95
C PRO A 46 -2.04 31.74 19.47
N PRO A 47 -0.88 31.20 19.10
CA PRO A 47 -0.44 31.18 17.71
C PRO A 47 -1.49 30.49 16.84
N ILE A 48 -2.06 31.23 15.88
CA ILE A 48 -3.03 30.71 14.93
C ILE A 48 -2.26 29.93 13.86
N ILE A 49 -2.58 28.65 13.72
CA ILE A 49 -2.01 27.79 12.69
C ILE A 49 -3.11 27.48 11.67
N ASP A 50 -2.89 27.85 10.41
CA ASP A 50 -3.82 27.62 9.30
C ASP A 50 -3.70 26.18 8.78
N ARG A 51 -4.11 25.21 9.62
CA ARG A 51 -4.09 23.76 9.35
C ARG A 51 -5.34 23.09 9.90
N ASP A 52 -5.60 21.88 9.41
CA ASP A 52 -6.77 21.11 9.80
C ASP A 52 -6.65 20.64 11.26
N PRO A 53 -7.55 21.06 12.16
CA PRO A 53 -7.50 20.68 13.56
C PRO A 53 -7.77 19.18 13.79
N GLU A 54 -8.52 18.52 12.91
CA GLU A 54 -8.81 17.08 13.05
C GLU A 54 -7.55 16.25 12.80
N LEU A 55 -6.79 16.58 11.76
CA LEU A 55 -5.50 15.94 11.47
C LEU A 55 -4.48 16.21 12.58
N PHE A 56 -4.46 17.44 13.12
CA PHE A 56 -3.56 17.78 14.21
C PHE A 56 -3.89 17.00 15.49
N SER A 57 -5.16 16.73 15.77
CA SER A 57 -5.57 15.87 16.89
C SER A 57 -4.97 14.46 16.77
N ASP A 58 -4.97 13.87 15.58
CA ASP A 58 -4.35 12.55 15.36
C ASP A 58 -2.83 12.59 15.53
N ILE A 59 -2.18 13.68 15.08
CA ILE A 59 -0.75 13.92 15.33
C ILE A 59 -0.47 14.08 16.83
N LEU A 60 -1.31 14.79 17.58
CA LEU A 60 -1.16 14.96 19.02
C LEU A 60 -1.27 13.62 19.77
N ARG A 61 -2.22 12.76 19.39
CA ARG A 61 -2.34 11.42 19.95
C ARG A 61 -1.07 10.60 19.72
N TYR A 62 -0.49 10.72 18.53
CA TYR A 62 0.80 10.10 18.22
C TYR A 62 1.94 10.60 19.10
N LEU A 63 2.05 11.92 19.28
CA LEU A 63 3.06 12.53 20.13
C LEU A 63 2.92 12.10 21.60
N GLN A 64 1.68 11.85 22.05
CA GLN A 64 1.35 11.28 23.36
C GLN A 64 1.70 9.78 23.47
N GLY A 65 2.11 9.13 22.39
CA GLY A 65 2.51 7.73 22.34
C GLY A 65 1.43 6.76 21.87
N TYR A 66 0.26 7.25 21.44
CA TYR A 66 -0.76 6.39 20.83
C TYR A 66 -0.44 6.08 19.36
N GLU A 67 -1.00 5.00 18.83
CA GLU A 67 -0.92 4.71 17.41
C GLU A 67 -1.91 5.55 16.60
N ILE A 68 -1.52 5.92 15.37
CA ILE A 68 -2.39 6.65 14.44
C ILE A 68 -3.23 5.63 13.66
N GLY A 69 -4.55 5.73 13.80
CA GLY A 69 -5.49 5.01 12.95
C GLY A 69 -5.60 5.67 11.58
N ILE A 70 -5.01 5.07 10.55
CA ILE A 70 -5.16 5.54 9.18
C ILE A 70 -6.51 5.05 8.64
N LYS A 71 -7.47 5.97 8.44
CA LYS A 71 -8.80 5.68 7.91
C LYS A 71 -8.77 5.32 6.42
N ASP A 72 -8.13 6.16 5.61
CA ASP A 72 -7.99 5.99 4.17
C ASP A 72 -6.67 6.61 3.65
N GLU A 73 -6.42 6.46 2.35
CA GLU A 73 -5.19 6.98 1.74
C GLU A 73 -5.16 8.50 1.71
N VAL A 74 -6.31 9.18 1.57
CA VAL A 74 -6.39 10.64 1.58
C VAL A 74 -6.00 11.17 2.97
N HIS A 75 -6.53 10.56 4.02
CA HIS A 75 -6.20 10.86 5.41
C HIS A 75 -4.70 10.67 5.67
N ARG A 76 -4.10 9.56 5.23
CA ARG A 76 -2.65 9.33 5.38
C ARG A 76 -1.83 10.38 4.66
N GLN A 77 -2.20 10.75 3.43
CA GLN A 77 -1.48 11.76 2.67
C GLN A 77 -1.57 13.13 3.33
N ASN A 78 -2.73 13.49 3.87
CA ASN A 78 -2.89 14.75 4.58
C ASN A 78 -2.11 14.76 5.91
N LEU A 79 -2.14 13.66 6.67
CA LEU A 79 -1.27 13.48 7.84
C LEU A 79 0.22 13.60 7.48
N LEU A 80 0.65 13.04 6.35
CA LEU A 80 2.04 13.15 5.90
C LEU A 80 2.42 14.58 5.50
N LYS A 81 1.50 15.34 4.88
CA LYS A 81 1.71 16.76 4.57
C LYS A 81 1.87 17.57 5.85
N ASP A 82 1.02 17.33 6.84
CA ASP A 82 1.05 18.06 8.11
C ASP A 82 2.26 17.65 8.97
N ALA A 83 2.62 16.37 8.99
CA ALA A 83 3.85 15.90 9.64
C ALA A 83 5.10 16.57 9.04
N ARG A 84 5.13 16.79 7.72
CA ARG A 84 6.21 17.53 7.06
C ARG A 84 6.17 19.02 7.38
N PHE A 85 4.99 19.62 7.44
CA PHE A 85 4.81 21.03 7.81
C PHE A 85 5.31 21.30 9.24
N TYR A 86 4.97 20.44 10.19
CA TYR A 86 5.43 20.54 11.58
C TYR A 86 6.85 20.00 11.80
N HIS A 87 7.53 19.53 10.75
CA HIS A 87 8.87 18.93 10.84
C HIS A 87 8.98 17.70 11.78
N PHE A 88 7.90 16.94 11.95
CA PHE A 88 7.93 15.66 12.65
C PHE A 88 8.53 14.58 11.75
N LYS A 89 9.87 14.49 11.74
CA LYS A 89 10.64 13.59 10.86
C LYS A 89 10.34 12.12 11.12
N GLY A 90 10.32 11.69 12.38
CA GLY A 90 9.98 10.34 12.80
C GLY A 90 8.55 9.97 12.43
N LEU A 91 7.59 10.88 12.64
CA LEU A 91 6.22 10.65 12.16
C LEU A 91 6.13 10.55 10.64
N ALA A 92 6.77 11.48 9.92
CA ALA A 92 6.79 11.48 8.47
C ALA A 92 7.46 10.21 7.91
N GLU A 93 8.57 9.77 8.52
CA GLU A 93 9.21 8.50 8.19
C GLU A 93 8.31 7.32 8.50
N LYS A 94 7.61 7.29 9.63
CA LYS A 94 6.65 6.23 9.99
C LYS A 94 5.49 6.15 9.02
N LEU A 95 4.95 7.30 8.60
CA LEU A 95 3.86 7.37 7.61
C LEU A 95 4.33 6.99 6.20
N LEU A 96 5.60 7.26 5.86
CA LEU A 96 6.22 6.82 4.60
C LEU A 96 6.59 5.33 4.62
N ALA A 97 7.04 4.85 5.77
CA ALA A 97 7.50 3.51 6.01
C ALA A 97 6.44 2.69 6.73
N SER A 98 5.15 2.89 6.43
CA SER A 98 4.09 1.98 6.90
C SER A 98 4.26 0.62 6.21
N THR A 99 5.32 -0.07 6.61
CA THR A 99 5.72 -1.41 6.24
C THR A 99 5.03 -2.32 7.21
N VAL A 100 4.15 -3.17 6.72
CA VAL A 100 3.65 -4.27 7.53
C VAL A 100 4.57 -5.44 7.25
N THR A 101 5.30 -5.90 8.25
CA THR A 101 5.91 -7.23 8.16
C THR A 101 4.78 -8.24 8.23
N VAL A 102 4.63 -9.02 7.17
CA VAL A 102 3.57 -10.02 7.06
C VAL A 102 4.23 -11.38 6.98
N ASN A 103 3.60 -12.37 7.60
CA ASN A 103 3.95 -13.77 7.42
C ASN A 103 2.65 -14.51 7.08
N GLY A 104 2.55 -15.09 5.89
CA GLY A 104 1.41 -15.95 5.58
C GLY A 104 1.09 -16.18 4.11
N PHE A 105 1.75 -15.50 3.17
CA PHE A 105 1.48 -15.70 1.75
C PHE A 105 2.43 -16.72 1.08
N GLY A 106 3.48 -17.18 1.77
CA GLY A 106 4.39 -18.22 1.29
C GLY A 106 3.84 -19.63 1.48
N LYS A 107 3.70 -20.41 0.40
CA LYS A 107 3.14 -21.78 0.44
C LYS A 107 4.14 -22.84 0.92
N HIS A 108 5.46 -22.58 0.80
CA HIS A 108 6.52 -23.55 1.13
C HIS A 108 7.82 -22.97 1.73
N ASP A 109 7.98 -21.64 1.77
CA ASP A 109 9.19 -21.00 2.30
C ASP A 109 8.92 -20.43 3.70
N CYS A 110 8.83 -21.30 4.69
CA CYS A 110 8.67 -20.99 6.11
C CYS A 110 9.85 -20.23 6.76
N ALA A 111 10.77 -19.65 5.97
CA ALA A 111 12.01 -19.06 6.45
C ALA A 111 12.25 -17.59 6.01
N LYS A 112 11.36 -16.99 5.23
CA LYS A 112 11.56 -15.63 4.70
C LYS A 112 10.46 -14.70 5.21
N ASN A 113 10.87 -13.71 6.01
CA ASN A 113 9.97 -12.63 6.44
C ASN A 113 9.47 -11.88 5.19
N GLU A 114 8.17 -11.62 5.09
CA GLU A 114 7.60 -10.82 4.00
C GLU A 114 7.45 -9.37 4.47
N ILE A 115 7.65 -8.42 3.56
CA ILE A 115 7.44 -7.00 3.83
C ILE A 115 6.47 -6.43 2.81
N LEU A 116 5.41 -5.79 3.30
CA LEU A 116 4.41 -5.15 2.47
C LEU A 116 4.74 -3.66 2.32
N PHE A 117 4.93 -3.22 1.09
CA PHE A 117 5.09 -1.81 0.74
C PHE A 117 4.00 -1.35 -0.22
N ARG A 118 3.64 -0.07 -0.15
CA ARG A 118 2.97 0.58 -1.28
C ARG A 118 3.99 0.86 -2.36
N LEU A 119 3.61 0.70 -3.63
CA LEU A 119 4.52 0.84 -4.76
C LEU A 119 5.33 2.15 -4.72
N LYS A 120 4.68 3.27 -4.41
CA LYS A 120 5.31 4.59 -4.31
C LYS A 120 6.34 4.73 -3.17
N ASP A 121 6.18 3.95 -2.10
CA ASP A 121 6.98 4.04 -0.88
C ASP A 121 8.23 3.12 -0.96
N ILE A 122 8.33 2.28 -2.00
CA ILE A 122 9.49 1.42 -2.24
C ILE A 122 10.72 2.25 -2.61
N ARG A 123 11.82 2.07 -1.89
CA ARG A 123 13.13 2.65 -2.24
C ARG A 123 13.86 1.70 -3.19
N THR A 124 14.17 2.16 -4.40
CA THR A 124 14.86 1.34 -5.41
C THR A 124 16.22 0.84 -4.97
N SER A 125 16.92 1.60 -4.12
CA SER A 125 18.21 1.20 -3.53
C SER A 125 18.14 -0.01 -2.59
N GLY A 126 16.95 -0.34 -2.09
CA GLY A 126 16.72 -1.50 -1.23
C GLY A 126 16.28 -2.74 -1.98
N VAL A 127 15.94 -2.63 -3.28
CA VAL A 127 15.41 -3.76 -4.04
C VAL A 127 16.55 -4.63 -4.55
N LEU A 128 16.41 -5.95 -4.43
CA LEU A 128 17.41 -6.92 -4.86
C LEU A 128 16.77 -8.17 -5.48
N LEU A 129 17.52 -8.82 -6.37
CA LEU A 129 17.22 -10.16 -6.86
C LEU A 129 18.20 -11.14 -6.22
N PRO A 130 17.73 -12.27 -5.66
CA PRO A 130 18.61 -13.37 -5.29
C PRO A 130 19.36 -13.87 -6.53
N GLU A 131 20.67 -14.03 -6.43
CA GLU A 131 21.44 -14.71 -7.47
C GLU A 131 21.15 -16.22 -7.37
N CYS A 132 20.61 -16.81 -8.43
CA CYS A 132 20.53 -18.27 -8.56
C CYS A 132 21.96 -18.81 -8.60
N SER A 133 22.47 -19.28 -7.47
CA SER A 133 23.66 -20.12 -7.44
C SER A 133 23.24 -21.52 -7.93
N SER A 134 23.54 -21.80 -9.19
CA SER A 134 23.65 -23.17 -9.68
C SER A 134 24.82 -23.82 -8.96
N ASN A 135 24.59 -24.42 -7.79
CA ASN A 135 25.45 -25.43 -7.17
C ASN A 135 24.70 -26.02 -5.98
N GLY A 136 24.09 -27.18 -6.23
CA GLY A 136 23.35 -27.94 -5.23
C GLY A 136 22.68 -29.12 -5.91
N ASP A 137 23.50 -30.04 -6.44
CA ASP A 137 23.05 -31.37 -6.84
C ASP A 137 22.36 -32.04 -5.63
N ALA A 138 21.04 -32.04 -5.63
CA ALA A 138 20.25 -33.00 -4.89
C ALA A 138 19.81 -34.06 -5.89
N ILE A 139 20.66 -35.07 -6.08
CA ILE A 139 20.26 -36.32 -6.70
C ILE A 139 19.19 -36.93 -5.80
N ASN A 140 17.99 -37.13 -6.32
CA ASN A 140 17.06 -38.14 -5.82
C ASN A 140 16.59 -38.97 -7.01
N GLU A 141 16.82 -40.27 -6.91
CA GLU A 141 16.38 -41.29 -7.85
C GLU A 141 14.84 -41.38 -7.82
N GLU A 142 14.19 -40.82 -8.84
CA GLU A 142 13.08 -41.43 -9.57
C GLU A 142 12.68 -40.44 -10.67
N GLY A 143 12.81 -40.89 -11.93
CA GLY A 143 12.72 -40.05 -13.11
C GLY A 143 11.36 -39.38 -13.29
N SER A 144 11.28 -38.10 -12.94
CA SER A 144 10.37 -37.14 -13.57
C SER A 144 11.02 -35.76 -13.51
N VAL A 145 11.59 -35.32 -14.64
CA VAL A 145 12.10 -33.97 -14.81
C VAL A 145 10.91 -33.02 -14.88
N ILE A 146 10.45 -32.52 -13.73
CA ILE A 146 9.64 -31.29 -13.70
C ILE A 146 10.64 -30.14 -13.71
N SER A 147 10.85 -29.58 -14.90
CA SER A 147 11.50 -28.28 -15.06
C SER A 147 10.66 -27.22 -14.34
N THR A 148 10.91 -26.98 -13.06
CA THR A 148 10.45 -25.77 -12.39
C THR A 148 11.37 -24.64 -12.85
N GLY A 149 11.01 -23.98 -13.95
CA GLY A 149 11.68 -22.77 -14.41
C GLY A 149 11.79 -21.77 -13.25
N ALA A 150 13.02 -21.40 -12.90
CA ALA A 150 13.33 -20.66 -11.67
C ALA A 150 12.84 -19.20 -11.73
N THR A 151 11.56 -18.95 -11.44
CA THR A 151 11.07 -17.59 -11.19
C THR A 151 11.72 -17.03 -9.94
N SER A 152 12.40 -15.89 -10.05
CA SER A 152 13.13 -15.28 -8.94
C SER A 152 12.27 -14.23 -8.25
N HIS A 153 11.98 -14.41 -6.96
CA HIS A 153 11.24 -13.43 -6.17
C HIS A 153 12.04 -12.15 -6.00
N ILE A 154 11.38 -11.00 -6.14
CA ILE A 154 11.98 -9.71 -5.81
C ILE A 154 12.04 -9.58 -4.28
N MET A 155 13.21 -9.20 -3.77
CA MET A 155 13.46 -9.03 -2.34
C MET A 155 13.76 -7.56 -2.00
N TYR A 156 13.65 -7.24 -0.72
CA TYR A 156 13.92 -5.91 -0.19
C TYR A 156 14.84 -5.98 1.02
N LYS A 157 15.95 -5.23 0.98
CA LYS A 157 16.88 -5.05 2.10
C LYS A 157 16.60 -3.74 2.81
N ASN A 158 16.27 -3.83 4.10
CA ASN A 158 16.08 -2.65 4.94
C ASN A 158 17.43 -1.97 5.29
N LYS A 159 17.39 -0.80 5.93
CA LYS A 159 18.60 -0.07 6.36
C LYS A 159 19.47 -0.87 7.35
N GLU A 160 18.87 -1.77 8.13
CA GLU A 160 19.55 -2.62 9.12
C GLU A 160 20.21 -3.84 8.47
N GLY A 161 19.95 -4.07 7.17
CA GLY A 161 20.53 -5.16 6.40
C GLY A 161 19.71 -6.44 6.34
N THR A 162 18.54 -6.47 6.99
CA THR A 162 17.61 -7.60 6.94
C THR A 162 16.91 -7.66 5.58
N VAL A 163 16.82 -8.86 5.01
CA VAL A 163 16.24 -9.12 3.69
C VAL A 163 14.86 -9.73 3.85
N TYR A 164 13.90 -9.19 3.11
CA TYR A 164 12.50 -9.59 3.11
C TYR A 164 12.04 -9.92 1.69
N VAL A 165 11.01 -10.77 1.57
CA VAL A 165 10.26 -10.91 0.31
C VAL A 165 9.41 -9.67 0.12
N LEU A 166 9.52 -9.02 -1.05
CA LEU A 166 8.80 -7.78 -1.34
C LEU A 166 7.38 -8.08 -1.80
N LEU A 167 6.40 -7.64 -1.02
CA LEU A 167 4.99 -7.60 -1.38
C LEU A 167 4.57 -6.15 -1.63
N VAL A 168 3.64 -5.95 -2.57
CA VAL A 168 3.16 -4.64 -2.98
C VAL A 168 1.66 -4.50 -2.70
N GLU A 169 1.30 -3.51 -1.89
CA GLU A 169 -0.08 -3.11 -1.65
C GLU A 169 -0.52 -2.11 -2.74
N VAL A 170 -1.65 -2.39 -3.39
CA VAL A 170 -2.31 -1.52 -4.37
C VAL A 170 -3.69 -1.10 -3.85
N HIS A 171 -4.09 0.13 -4.15
CA HIS A 171 -5.37 0.71 -3.74
C HIS A 171 -6.00 1.48 -4.88
N ASN A 172 -7.34 1.50 -4.92
CA ASN A 172 -8.12 2.27 -5.89
C ASN A 172 -7.69 1.98 -7.34
N ALA A 173 -7.48 0.70 -7.65
CA ALA A 173 -7.03 0.25 -8.97
C ALA A 173 -8.18 -0.43 -9.72
N HIS A 174 -8.09 -0.47 -11.04
CA HIS A 174 -9.05 -1.22 -11.87
C HIS A 174 -8.43 -2.55 -12.28
N LEU A 175 -9.16 -3.63 -12.04
CA LEU A 175 -8.80 -4.97 -12.46
C LEU A 175 -9.82 -5.44 -13.50
N ILE A 176 -9.35 -5.71 -14.72
CA ILE A 176 -10.18 -6.13 -15.83
C ILE A 176 -9.94 -7.63 -16.05
N CYS A 177 -11.00 -8.43 -15.91
CA CYS A 177 -10.96 -9.84 -16.27
C CYS A 177 -11.55 -9.99 -17.67
N ARG A 178 -10.73 -10.35 -18.68
CA ARG A 178 -11.23 -10.62 -20.04
C ARG A 178 -11.35 -12.12 -20.26
N TYR A 179 -12.52 -12.55 -20.71
CA TYR A 179 -12.82 -13.94 -21.00
C TYR A 179 -12.70 -14.22 -22.49
N GLY A 180 -11.79 -15.12 -22.86
CA GLY A 180 -11.68 -15.61 -24.22
C GLY A 180 -12.88 -16.51 -24.55
N SER A 181 -13.62 -16.17 -25.60
CA SER A 181 -14.77 -16.94 -26.07
C SER A 181 -14.38 -18.12 -26.97
N GLN A 182 -13.13 -18.18 -27.46
CA GLN A 182 -12.59 -19.27 -28.29
C GLN A 182 -11.14 -19.58 -27.91
N SER A 183 -10.81 -20.87 -27.75
CA SER A 183 -9.42 -21.34 -27.73
C SER A 183 -8.74 -20.88 -29.02
N PRO A 184 -7.60 -20.16 -28.97
CA PRO A 184 -6.55 -20.29 -27.96
C PRO A 184 -6.48 -19.15 -26.94
N TRP A 185 -7.46 -18.24 -26.88
CA TRP A 185 -7.36 -17.04 -26.03
C TRP A 185 -7.68 -17.38 -24.57
N PRO A 186 -6.68 -17.34 -23.66
CA PRO A 186 -6.92 -17.64 -22.25
C PRO A 186 -7.70 -16.49 -21.59
N THR A 187 -8.43 -16.80 -20.52
CA THR A 187 -8.95 -15.77 -19.62
C THR A 187 -7.77 -15.01 -18.99
N ILE A 188 -7.72 -13.70 -19.16
CA ILE A 188 -6.63 -12.85 -18.65
C ILE A 188 -7.14 -11.90 -17.58
N LEU A 189 -6.34 -11.67 -16.54
CA LEU A 189 -6.54 -10.61 -15.56
C LEU A 189 -5.55 -9.49 -15.86
N GLU A 190 -6.04 -8.30 -16.16
CA GLU A 190 -5.24 -7.12 -16.43
C GLU A 190 -5.42 -6.09 -15.31
N LEU A 191 -4.33 -5.69 -14.67
CA LEU A 191 -4.34 -4.60 -13.69
C LEU A 191 -3.98 -3.29 -14.36
N VAL A 192 -4.92 -2.35 -14.30
CA VAL A 192 -4.73 -0.99 -14.78
C VAL A 192 -3.96 -0.20 -13.73
N LEU A 193 -2.72 0.15 -14.06
CA LEU A 193 -1.82 0.93 -13.22
C LEU A 193 -1.72 2.36 -13.75
N SER A 194 -1.54 3.34 -12.87
CA SER A 194 -1.29 4.73 -13.26
C SER A 194 0.12 4.93 -13.83
N ASP A 195 0.33 5.98 -14.64
CA ASP A 195 1.65 6.32 -15.19
C ASP A 195 2.74 6.45 -14.12
N LYS A 196 2.38 6.95 -12.93
CA LYS A 196 3.29 7.09 -11.79
C LYS A 196 3.73 5.73 -11.25
N GLU A 197 2.82 4.77 -11.18
CA GLU A 197 3.07 3.40 -10.74
C GLU A 197 3.90 2.64 -11.77
N ILE A 198 3.57 2.77 -13.06
CA ILE A 198 4.34 2.19 -14.16
C ILE A 198 5.78 2.72 -14.14
N LYS A 199 5.96 4.05 -14.02
CA LYS A 199 7.29 4.65 -13.89
C LYS A 199 8.06 4.06 -12.71
N LYS A 200 7.39 3.87 -11.57
CA LYS A 200 8.01 3.32 -10.37
C LYS A 200 8.44 1.86 -10.55
N LEU A 201 7.63 1.04 -11.24
CA LEU A 201 7.98 -0.33 -11.59
C LEU A 201 9.19 -0.37 -12.56
N LYS A 202 9.28 0.57 -13.52
CA LYS A 202 10.46 0.71 -14.39
C LYS A 202 11.71 1.08 -13.61
N ASP A 203 11.59 2.01 -12.65
CA ASP A 203 12.70 2.37 -11.78
C ASP A 203 13.18 1.17 -10.92
N ILE A 204 12.23 0.33 -10.48
CA ILE A 204 12.53 -0.93 -9.80
C ILE A 204 13.23 -1.89 -10.75
N ALA A 205 12.69 -2.12 -11.96
CA ALA A 205 13.28 -2.99 -12.98
C ALA A 205 14.73 -2.60 -13.29
N LYS A 206 14.98 -1.31 -13.45
CA LYS A 206 16.32 -0.77 -13.66
C LYS A 206 17.26 -1.05 -12.49
N ALA A 207 16.78 -0.94 -11.25
CA ALA A 207 17.58 -1.25 -10.06
C ALA A 207 18.03 -2.71 -10.00
N ILE A 208 17.19 -3.63 -10.48
CA ILE A 208 17.48 -5.07 -10.52
C ILE A 208 18.06 -5.56 -11.87
N LYS A 209 18.36 -4.65 -12.80
CA LYS A 209 18.84 -4.95 -14.16
C LYS A 209 17.89 -5.89 -14.94
N ALA A 210 16.59 -5.67 -14.77
CA ALA A 210 15.51 -6.33 -15.50
C ALA A 210 15.10 -5.52 -16.74
N SER A 211 14.29 -6.12 -17.61
CA SER A 211 13.63 -5.45 -18.73
C SER A 211 12.68 -4.36 -18.22
N GLU A 212 12.62 -3.23 -18.92
CA GLU A 212 11.68 -2.14 -18.63
C GLU A 212 10.26 -2.41 -19.19
N GLU A 213 10.08 -3.52 -19.92
CA GLU A 213 8.77 -4.03 -20.31
C GLU A 213 8.07 -4.62 -19.09
N ILE A 214 6.95 -4.00 -18.70
CA ILE A 214 6.11 -4.44 -17.59
C ILE A 214 4.91 -5.18 -18.16
N GLU A 215 4.71 -6.42 -17.74
CA GLU A 215 3.53 -7.17 -18.10
C GLU A 215 2.38 -6.78 -17.16
N HIS A 216 1.29 -6.27 -17.74
CA HIS A 216 0.09 -5.87 -16.99
C HIS A 216 -0.82 -7.06 -16.65
N ILE A 217 -0.52 -8.22 -17.24
CA ILE A 217 -1.24 -9.47 -17.01
C ILE A 217 -0.80 -10.02 -15.66
N ILE A 218 -1.78 -10.23 -14.79
CA ILE A 218 -1.59 -10.72 -13.44
C ILE A 218 -1.87 -12.21 -13.39
N ARG A 219 -0.94 -12.94 -12.78
CA ARG A 219 -1.18 -14.33 -12.38
C ARG A 219 -2.01 -14.34 -11.11
N SER A 220 -3.09 -15.12 -11.10
CA SER A 220 -3.89 -15.33 -9.90
C SER A 220 -3.87 -16.83 -9.58
N PRO A 221 -3.16 -17.26 -8.52
CA PRO A 221 -3.14 -18.65 -8.11
C PRO A 221 -4.52 -19.04 -7.56
N ASP A 222 -4.83 -20.34 -7.64
CA ASP A 222 -6.10 -20.91 -7.14
C ASP A 222 -6.42 -20.57 -5.67
N ILE A 223 -5.38 -20.30 -4.88
CA ILE A 223 -5.46 -19.95 -3.46
C ILE A 223 -5.64 -18.45 -3.21
N CYS A 224 -5.71 -17.61 -4.25
CA CYS A 224 -5.93 -16.18 -4.10
C CYS A 224 -7.30 -15.96 -3.45
N ALA A 225 -7.29 -15.23 -2.33
CA ALA A 225 -8.51 -14.85 -1.64
C ALA A 225 -9.06 -13.58 -2.28
N PHE A 226 -10.13 -13.72 -3.07
CA PHE A 226 -10.90 -12.60 -3.56
C PHE A 226 -12.09 -12.34 -2.66
N GLU A 227 -12.38 -11.07 -2.45
CA GLU A 227 -13.61 -10.60 -1.84
C GLU A 227 -14.22 -9.57 -2.78
N VAL A 228 -15.27 -9.97 -3.48
CA VAL A 228 -15.98 -9.12 -4.44
C VAL A 228 -17.35 -8.81 -3.87
N ASP A 229 -17.66 -7.53 -3.68
CA ASP A 229 -18.93 -7.08 -3.08
C ASP A 229 -19.21 -7.73 -1.69
N GLU A 230 -18.18 -7.91 -0.86
CA GLU A 230 -18.20 -8.64 0.45
C GLU A 230 -18.47 -10.15 0.35
N VAL A 231 -18.54 -10.71 -0.86
CA VAL A 231 -18.64 -12.15 -1.07
C VAL A 231 -17.25 -12.71 -1.32
N LYS A 232 -16.84 -13.67 -0.49
CA LYS A 232 -15.59 -14.39 -0.68
C LYS A 232 -15.71 -15.29 -1.91
N CYS A 233 -14.84 -15.07 -2.89
CA CYS A 233 -14.73 -15.87 -4.09
C CYS A 233 -13.30 -16.36 -4.30
N THR A 234 -13.16 -17.47 -5.03
CA THR A 234 -11.84 -17.99 -5.41
C THR A 234 -11.48 -17.49 -6.81
N SER A 235 -10.19 -17.55 -7.15
CA SER A 235 -9.74 -17.24 -8.51
C SER A 235 -10.48 -18.06 -9.57
N LYS A 236 -10.85 -19.32 -9.27
CA LYS A 236 -11.57 -20.19 -10.23
C LYS A 236 -12.97 -19.70 -10.51
N THR A 237 -13.70 -19.29 -9.46
CA THR A 237 -15.05 -18.73 -9.58
C THR A 237 -15.05 -17.44 -10.38
N LEU A 238 -14.07 -16.54 -10.16
CA LEU A 238 -13.97 -15.33 -10.96
C LEU A 238 -13.53 -15.58 -12.41
N LEU A 239 -12.70 -16.59 -12.65
CA LEU A 239 -12.26 -16.96 -13.99
C LEU A 239 -13.30 -17.79 -14.77
N ASN A 240 -14.37 -18.25 -14.10
CA ASN A 240 -15.43 -19.03 -14.70
C ASN A 240 -16.57 -18.12 -15.20
N ILE A 241 -16.73 -18.05 -16.52
CA ILE A 241 -17.75 -17.25 -17.23
C ILE A 241 -19.16 -17.58 -16.77
N ASP A 242 -19.43 -18.84 -16.44
CA ASP A 242 -20.79 -19.31 -16.10
C ASP A 242 -21.21 -18.81 -14.71
N GLU A 243 -20.26 -18.68 -13.78
CA GLU A 243 -20.49 -18.22 -12.40
C GLU A 243 -20.52 -16.68 -12.29
N THR A 244 -19.90 -15.96 -13.22
CA THR A 244 -19.86 -14.48 -13.24
C THR A 244 -20.83 -13.84 -14.22
N SER A 245 -21.74 -14.61 -14.82
CA SER A 245 -22.62 -14.18 -15.92
C SER A 245 -23.38 -12.87 -15.68
N ASP A 246 -23.81 -12.60 -14.44
CA ASP A 246 -24.51 -11.36 -14.07
C ASP A 246 -23.63 -10.10 -14.06
N LEU A 247 -22.31 -10.26 -14.01
CA LEU A 247 -21.31 -9.18 -13.93
C LEU A 247 -20.62 -8.91 -15.27
N ILE A 248 -20.86 -9.76 -16.27
CA ILE A 248 -20.18 -9.69 -17.56
C ILE A 248 -20.69 -8.50 -18.38
N LYS A 249 -19.76 -7.67 -18.78
CA LYS A 249 -19.93 -6.65 -19.82
C LYS A 249 -19.43 -7.19 -21.15
N ILE A 250 -19.96 -6.64 -22.23
CA ILE A 250 -19.56 -6.97 -23.60
C ILE A 250 -18.91 -5.73 -24.21
N ASP A 251 -17.67 -5.87 -24.67
CA ASP A 251 -16.94 -4.85 -25.42
C ASP A 251 -17.59 -4.60 -26.79
N ASP A 252 -17.27 -3.47 -27.41
CA ASP A 252 -17.73 -3.11 -28.77
C ASP A 252 -17.36 -4.17 -29.83
N GLU A 253 -16.30 -4.94 -29.57
CA GLU A 253 -15.82 -6.05 -30.42
C GLU A 253 -16.44 -7.42 -30.06
N GLY A 254 -17.39 -7.46 -29.12
CA GLY A 254 -18.05 -8.69 -28.66
C GLY A 254 -17.25 -9.50 -27.63
N GLY A 255 -16.14 -8.96 -27.12
CA GLY A 255 -15.36 -9.55 -26.03
C GLY A 255 -16.12 -9.50 -24.71
N LYS A 256 -16.07 -10.57 -23.91
CA LYS A 256 -16.69 -10.59 -22.58
C LYS A 256 -15.66 -10.17 -21.54
N HIS A 257 -15.97 -9.18 -20.71
CA HIS A 257 -15.09 -8.79 -19.62
C HIS A 257 -15.87 -8.47 -18.34
N VAL A 258 -15.17 -8.48 -17.21
CA VAL A 258 -15.67 -8.00 -15.91
C VAL A 258 -14.72 -6.92 -15.42
N ASP A 259 -15.27 -5.75 -15.09
CA ASP A 259 -14.53 -4.66 -14.48
C ASP A 259 -14.69 -4.70 -12.97
N LEU A 260 -13.58 -4.82 -12.25
CA LEU A 260 -13.54 -4.78 -10.80
C LEU A 260 -12.81 -3.53 -10.33
N PHE A 261 -13.42 -2.78 -9.41
CA PHE A 261 -12.76 -1.70 -8.69
C PHE A 261 -12.11 -2.25 -7.43
N VAL A 262 -10.79 -2.37 -7.44
CA VAL A 262 -9.98 -2.89 -6.34
C VAL A 262 -9.78 -1.79 -5.30
N THR A 263 -10.36 -1.96 -4.11
CA THR A 263 -10.11 -1.08 -2.97
C THR A 263 -8.78 -1.39 -2.31
N LYS A 264 -8.42 -2.67 -2.25
CA LYS A 264 -7.16 -3.15 -1.68
C LYS A 264 -6.71 -4.45 -2.34
N GLY A 265 -5.49 -4.48 -2.86
CA GLY A 265 -4.86 -5.67 -3.40
C GLY A 265 -3.46 -5.88 -2.84
N ILE A 266 -3.05 -7.13 -2.69
CA ILE A 266 -1.68 -7.52 -2.33
C ILE A 266 -1.09 -8.32 -3.47
N LEU A 267 -0.02 -7.78 -4.05
CA LEU A 267 0.72 -8.35 -5.16
C LEU A 267 2.08 -8.86 -4.69
N ARG A 268 2.53 -9.97 -5.27
CA ARG A 268 3.91 -10.42 -5.22
C ARG A 268 4.57 -10.12 -6.56
N LEU A 269 5.77 -9.55 -6.50
CA LEU A 269 6.57 -9.30 -7.71
C LEU A 269 7.62 -10.40 -7.88
N PHE A 270 7.77 -10.87 -9.11
CA PHE A 270 8.81 -11.81 -9.48
C PHE A 270 9.36 -11.48 -10.86
N VAL A 271 10.54 -12.02 -11.14
CA VAL A 271 11.19 -11.85 -12.43
C VAL A 271 11.20 -13.18 -13.15
N ASN A 272 10.74 -13.16 -14.39
CA ASN A 272 10.69 -14.33 -15.25
C ASN A 272 12.05 -14.59 -15.94
N ASN A 273 12.12 -15.67 -16.71
CA ASN A 273 13.35 -16.07 -17.41
C ASN A 273 13.79 -15.03 -18.45
N GLU A 274 12.86 -14.25 -19.00
CA GLU A 274 13.12 -13.13 -19.93
C GLU A 274 13.52 -11.83 -19.21
N ARG A 275 13.75 -11.89 -17.89
CA ARG A 275 14.06 -10.73 -17.05
C ARG A 275 12.94 -9.67 -17.03
N LYS A 276 11.69 -10.03 -17.33
CA LYS A 276 10.53 -9.12 -17.19
C LYS A 276 9.94 -9.23 -15.79
N ILE A 277 9.42 -8.10 -15.28
CA ILE A 277 8.67 -8.10 -14.01
C ILE A 277 7.27 -8.61 -14.30
N GLU A 278 6.89 -9.63 -13.55
CA GLU A 278 5.54 -10.15 -13.53
C GLU A 278 4.93 -10.00 -12.13
N MET A 279 3.60 -9.98 -12.09
CA MET A 279 2.82 -9.73 -10.88
C MET A 279 1.91 -10.93 -10.59
N GLU A 280 1.93 -11.38 -9.34
CA GLU A 280 1.03 -12.40 -8.81
C GLU A 280 0.11 -11.78 -7.76
N LEU A 281 -1.20 -11.89 -7.92
CA LEU A 281 -2.18 -11.39 -6.96
C LEU A 281 -2.44 -12.43 -5.87
N LEU A 282 -2.19 -12.06 -4.62
CA LEU A 282 -2.28 -12.96 -3.46
C LEU A 282 -3.60 -12.78 -2.69
N LYS A 283 -4.07 -11.53 -2.59
CA LYS A 283 -5.34 -11.16 -1.96
C LYS A 283 -5.91 -9.93 -2.68
N CYS A 284 -7.22 -9.91 -2.88
CA CYS A 284 -7.90 -8.79 -3.54
C CYS A 284 -9.26 -8.53 -2.91
N GLU A 285 -9.51 -7.27 -2.55
CA GLU A 285 -10.81 -6.75 -2.12
C GLU A 285 -11.28 -5.78 -3.22
N ALA A 286 -12.44 -6.06 -3.82
CA ALA A 286 -12.93 -5.33 -4.96
C ALA A 286 -14.46 -5.22 -5.01
N PHE A 287 -14.95 -4.36 -5.89
CA PHE A 287 -16.39 -4.20 -6.20
C PHE A 287 -16.62 -4.40 -7.70
N SER A 288 -17.69 -5.11 -8.05
CA SER A 288 -17.98 -5.48 -9.44
C SER A 288 -18.67 -4.39 -10.27
N SER A 289 -19.24 -3.38 -9.61
CA SER A 289 -19.98 -2.31 -10.29
C SER A 289 -19.86 -0.98 -9.56
N GLU A 290 -19.92 0.12 -10.32
CA GLU A 290 -20.03 1.47 -9.74
C GLU A 290 -21.28 1.62 -8.86
N LYS A 291 -22.34 0.83 -9.10
CA LYS A 291 -23.55 0.80 -8.27
C LYS A 291 -23.29 0.17 -6.90
N GLY A 292 -22.58 -0.97 -6.84
CA GLY A 292 -22.18 -1.60 -5.58
C GLY A 292 -21.26 -0.71 -4.74
N PHE A 293 -20.34 -0.01 -5.42
CA PHE A 293 -19.46 0.97 -4.79
C PHE A 293 -20.22 2.21 -4.29
N ASN A 294 -21.15 2.77 -5.08
CA ASN A 294 -21.97 3.91 -4.68
C ASN A 294 -22.98 3.56 -3.59
N GLY A 295 -23.49 2.33 -3.54
CA GLY A 295 -24.44 1.87 -2.51
C GLY A 295 -23.84 1.84 -1.10
N LYS A 296 -22.51 1.81 -0.98
CA LYS A 296 -21.77 1.87 0.29
C LYS A 296 -21.18 3.24 0.60
N ARG A 297 -21.23 4.18 -0.35
CA ARG A 297 -20.87 5.56 -0.05
C ARG A 297 -22.00 6.17 0.76
N ASP A 298 -21.73 6.45 2.03
CA ASP A 298 -22.61 7.30 2.81
C ASP A 298 -22.71 8.66 2.10
N PHE A 299 -23.92 9.02 1.64
CA PHE A 299 -24.15 10.28 0.92
C PHE A 299 -23.66 11.48 1.73
N LEU A 300 -23.80 11.41 3.06
CA LEU A 300 -23.30 12.34 4.08
C LEU A 300 -23.16 11.54 5.39
N PRO A 301 -22.02 11.62 6.11
CA PRO A 301 -21.94 11.13 7.49
C PRO A 301 -23.09 11.72 8.31
N ALA A 302 -23.72 10.93 9.19
CA ALA A 302 -24.86 11.40 10.00
C ALA A 302 -24.53 12.71 10.74
N ASP A 303 -23.27 12.83 11.13
CA ASP A 303 -22.61 13.93 11.83
C ASP A 303 -22.44 15.22 10.99
N LYS A 304 -22.71 15.18 9.68
CA LYS A 304 -22.71 16.35 8.77
C LYS A 304 -24.11 16.76 8.30
N ARG A 305 -25.18 16.17 8.83
CA ARG A 305 -26.55 16.57 8.53
C ARG A 305 -26.93 17.80 9.35
N ILE A 306 -26.83 18.98 8.75
CA ILE A 306 -27.45 20.19 9.31
C ILE A 306 -28.96 20.08 9.06
N ALA A 307 -29.73 19.89 10.12
CA ALA A 307 -31.18 20.01 10.05
C ALA A 307 -31.53 21.49 9.77
N LEU A 308 -32.25 21.74 8.68
CA LEU A 308 -32.84 23.05 8.37
C LEU A 308 -33.97 23.37 9.35
#